data_AF-A0A1Q6FDR5-F1
#
_entry.id   AF-A0A1Q6FDR5-F1
#
_cell.length_a   1.000
_cell.length_b   1.000
_cell.length_c   1.000
_cell.angle_alpha   90.00
_cell.angle_beta   90.00
_cell.angle_gamma   90.00
#
_symmetry.space_group_name_H-M   'P 1'
#
loop_
_entity.id
_entity.type
_entity.pdbx_description
1 polymer ?
#
loop_
_entity_poly.entity_id
_entity_poly.type
_entity_poly.pdbx_seq_one_letter_code
_entity_poly.pdbx_strand_id
1 'polypeptide(L)'
;MAKIQLPAEFKGFSEKFDALAYGQDASRVFDDMLAYIVDLFSFDNPWEPHGRYKDPEIRKRFFELFQEIVLLMNKKVRDDGEWYDPFGNLYETQIASHARRANAGQFFTPEHIVDLMVSINGEGRELTGKGLNFGDPACGSGRFLIAAHAKFPGNYCCGEDIDRTCALMTVCNFILHGVNGEVIWHDSLMPTKERFYGAWRVCPRPDLMGCPQVSKMEWEDTLCYAVWQGCLEKHQRETPENSTSESAPQQIVQLNLF
;
A
#
# COMPACT_ATOMS: atom_id res chain seq x y z
N MET A 1 -22.86 8.78 19.20
CA MET A 1 -21.41 8.75 18.92
C MET A 1 -21.01 10.11 18.41
N ALA A 2 -19.95 10.72 18.96
CA ALA A 2 -19.45 11.99 18.44
C ALA A 2 -19.00 11.78 17.00
N LYS A 3 -19.53 12.55 16.05
CA LYS A 3 -18.98 12.59 14.69
C LYS A 3 -17.56 13.12 14.83
N ILE A 4 -16.55 12.31 14.53
CA ILE A 4 -15.20 12.83 14.33
C ILE A 4 -15.33 13.89 13.24
N GLN A 5 -14.98 15.13 13.58
CA GLN A 5 -15.13 16.22 12.65
C GLN A 5 -14.08 16.04 11.56
N LEU A 6 -14.56 15.68 10.38
CA LEU A 6 -13.73 15.51 9.19
C LEU A 6 -12.91 16.78 8.95
N PRO A 7 -11.58 16.67 8.76
CA PRO A 7 -10.77 17.81 8.36
C PRO A 7 -11.38 18.50 7.13
N ALA A 8 -11.41 19.83 7.13
CA ALA A 8 -12.11 20.63 6.11
C ALA A 8 -11.63 20.33 4.67
N GLU A 9 -10.38 19.87 4.54
CA GLU A 9 -9.76 19.46 3.28
C GLU A 9 -10.43 18.25 2.60
N PHE A 10 -11.07 17.35 3.37
CA PHE A 10 -11.77 16.19 2.83
C PHE A 10 -13.23 16.48 2.49
N LYS A 11 -13.74 17.69 2.69
CA LYS A 11 -15.17 17.99 2.56
C LYS A 11 -15.76 17.60 1.20
N GLY A 12 -15.09 17.96 0.10
CA GLY A 12 -15.55 17.66 -1.26
C GLY A 12 -15.63 16.16 -1.54
N PHE A 13 -14.63 15.40 -1.08
CA PHE A 13 -14.65 13.93 -1.13
C PHE A 13 -15.78 13.36 -0.28
N SER A 14 -15.88 13.79 0.98
CA SER A 14 -16.83 13.29 1.98
C SER A 14 -18.27 13.38 1.49
N GLU A 15 -18.65 14.54 0.95
CA GLU A 15 -20.02 14.78 0.47
C GLU A 15 -20.40 13.83 -0.67
N LYS A 16 -19.49 13.62 -1.63
CA LYS A 16 -19.68 12.68 -2.75
C LYS A 16 -19.69 11.23 -2.27
N PHE A 17 -18.79 10.90 -1.34
CA PHE A 17 -18.62 9.55 -0.81
C PHE A 17 -19.84 9.13 0.01
N ASP A 18 -20.31 9.98 0.92
CA ASP A 18 -21.51 9.74 1.74
C ASP A 18 -22.75 9.54 0.86
N ALA A 19 -22.89 10.32 -0.21
CA ALA A 19 -23.97 10.17 -1.18
C ALA A 19 -23.90 8.86 -1.97
N LEU A 20 -22.70 8.30 -2.16
CA LEU A 20 -22.51 7.01 -2.85
C LEU A 20 -22.69 5.83 -1.89
N ALA A 21 -22.18 5.97 -0.66
CA ALA A 21 -22.26 4.96 0.39
C ALA A 21 -23.63 4.90 1.07
N TYR A 22 -24.54 5.85 0.79
CA TYR A 22 -25.87 5.88 1.38
C TYR A 22 -26.62 4.55 1.16
N GLY A 23 -27.01 3.92 2.26
CA GLY A 23 -27.72 2.64 2.26
C GLY A 23 -26.85 1.41 1.96
N GLN A 24 -25.52 1.56 1.92
CA GLN A 24 -24.55 0.48 1.67
C GLN A 24 -23.46 0.44 2.74
N ASP A 25 -22.60 -0.58 2.68
CA ASP A 25 -21.43 -0.69 3.57
C ASP A 25 -20.31 0.23 3.08
N ALA A 26 -20.05 1.31 3.81
CA ALA A 26 -19.04 2.32 3.46
C ALA A 26 -17.64 1.72 3.27
N SER A 27 -17.26 0.71 4.07
CA SER A 27 -15.97 0.05 3.89
C SER A 27 -15.88 -0.68 2.55
N ARG A 28 -16.96 -1.31 2.10
CA ARG A 28 -17.00 -1.98 0.79
C ARG A 28 -16.97 -0.98 -0.36
N VAL A 29 -17.66 0.16 -0.22
CA VAL A 29 -17.63 1.22 -1.24
C VAL A 29 -16.23 1.82 -1.36
N PHE A 30 -15.52 1.97 -0.24
CA PHE A 30 -14.11 2.38 -0.23
C PHE A 30 -13.20 1.36 -0.92
N ASP A 31 -13.34 0.06 -0.59
CA ASP A 31 -12.57 -1.01 -1.24
C ASP A 31 -12.84 -1.09 -2.75
N ASP A 32 -14.09 -0.88 -3.17
CA ASP A 32 -14.47 -0.84 -4.59
C ASP A 32 -13.90 0.42 -5.29
N MET A 33 -13.84 1.57 -4.61
CA MET A 33 -13.19 2.79 -5.11
C MET A 33 -11.69 2.58 -5.34
N LEU A 34 -10.99 1.97 -4.37
CA LEU A 34 -9.57 1.67 -4.52
C LEU A 34 -9.34 0.72 -5.71
N ALA A 35 -10.13 -0.35 -5.81
CA ALA A 35 -10.05 -1.27 -6.95
C ALA A 35 -10.33 -0.57 -8.29
N TYR A 36 -11.31 0.34 -8.32
CA TYR A 36 -11.59 1.17 -9.50
C TYR A 36 -10.39 2.03 -9.90
N ILE A 37 -9.72 2.68 -8.93
CA ILE A 37 -8.51 3.50 -9.21
C ILE A 37 -7.39 2.61 -9.77
N VAL A 38 -7.14 1.44 -9.17
CA VAL A 38 -6.14 0.50 -9.68
C VAL A 38 -6.43 0.09 -11.13
N ASP A 39 -7.68 -0.24 -11.45
CA ASP A 39 -8.09 -0.62 -12.79
C ASP A 39 -8.12 0.57 -13.77
N LEU A 40 -8.36 1.80 -13.31
CA LEU A 40 -8.26 3.02 -14.14
C LEU A 40 -6.87 3.17 -14.77
N PHE A 41 -5.83 2.73 -14.07
CA PHE A 41 -4.44 2.72 -14.54
C PHE A 41 -3.99 1.35 -15.08
N SER A 42 -4.89 0.36 -15.11
CA SER A 42 -4.69 -0.93 -15.78
C SER A 42 -5.27 -0.88 -17.20
N PHE A 43 -4.51 -0.34 -18.16
CA PHE A 43 -5.02 -0.03 -19.51
C PHE A 43 -5.64 -1.21 -20.28
N ASP A 44 -5.28 -2.45 -19.91
CA ASP A 44 -5.78 -3.67 -20.55
C ASP A 44 -6.95 -4.33 -19.80
N ASN A 45 -7.38 -3.79 -18.65
CA ASN A 45 -8.39 -4.41 -17.78
C ASN A 45 -9.41 -3.39 -17.23
N PRO A 46 -10.49 -3.09 -17.98
CA PRO A 46 -11.48 -2.13 -17.52
C PRO A 46 -12.27 -2.69 -16.32
N TRP A 47 -12.33 -1.91 -15.23
CA TRP A 47 -13.14 -2.24 -14.06
C TRP A 47 -14.62 -2.41 -14.40
N GLU A 48 -15.23 -3.49 -13.91
CA GLU A 48 -16.67 -3.71 -13.97
C GLU A 48 -17.31 -3.69 -12.57
N PRO A 49 -18.49 -3.06 -12.40
CA PRO A 49 -19.19 -2.96 -11.11
C PRO A 49 -19.74 -4.28 -10.54
N HIS A 50 -19.40 -5.45 -11.11
CA HIS A 50 -19.80 -6.80 -10.67
C HIS A 50 -21.28 -6.91 -10.23
N GLY A 51 -22.19 -6.21 -10.92
CA GLY A 51 -23.63 -6.21 -10.64
C GLY A 51 -24.07 -5.61 -9.29
N ARG A 52 -23.14 -5.06 -8.49
CA ARG A 52 -23.44 -4.50 -7.16
C ARG A 52 -24.10 -3.13 -7.24
N TYR A 53 -23.69 -2.33 -8.20
CA TYR A 53 -24.21 -0.98 -8.41
C TYR A 53 -25.26 -1.01 -9.53
N LYS A 54 -26.48 -0.57 -9.21
CA LYS A 54 -27.57 -0.40 -10.19
C LYS A 54 -27.46 0.91 -10.96
N ASP A 55 -26.62 1.84 -10.47
CA ASP A 55 -26.39 3.14 -11.05
C ASP A 55 -25.52 3.00 -12.32
N PRO A 56 -26.05 3.30 -13.52
CA PRO A 56 -25.27 3.21 -14.76
C PRO A 56 -24.10 4.21 -14.79
N GLU A 57 -24.17 5.29 -13.99
CA GLU A 57 -23.14 6.32 -13.90
C GLU A 57 -22.09 6.00 -12.81
N ILE A 58 -22.08 4.80 -12.24
CA ILE A 58 -21.20 4.46 -11.12
C ILE A 58 -19.71 4.72 -11.40
N ARG A 59 -19.24 4.44 -12.62
CA ARG A 59 -17.85 4.70 -13.01
C ARG A 59 -17.52 6.19 -12.98
N LYS A 60 -18.46 7.02 -13.43
CA LYS A 60 -18.32 8.49 -13.37
C LYS A 60 -18.28 8.96 -11.92
N ARG A 61 -19.14 8.42 -11.04
CA ARG A 61 -19.13 8.77 -9.61
C ARG A 61 -17.83 8.38 -8.91
N PHE A 62 -17.27 7.20 -9.21
CA PHE A 62 -15.94 6.83 -8.70
C PHE A 62 -14.83 7.72 -9.28
N PHE A 63 -14.92 8.10 -10.56
CA PHE A 63 -13.99 9.06 -11.13
C PHE A 63 -14.07 10.43 -10.44
N GLU A 64 -15.27 10.91 -10.13
CA GLU A 64 -15.48 12.17 -9.40
C GLU A 64 -14.92 12.13 -7.98
N LEU A 65 -14.88 10.96 -7.33
CA LEU A 65 -14.19 10.75 -6.05
C LEU A 65 -12.68 10.80 -6.22
N PHE A 66 -12.14 10.12 -7.24
CA PHE A 66 -10.72 10.17 -7.56
C PHE A 66 -10.27 11.59 -7.91
N GLN A 67 -11.08 12.36 -8.63
CA GLN A 67 -10.81 13.78 -8.91
C GLN A 67 -10.65 14.62 -7.65
N GLU A 68 -11.50 14.42 -6.62
CA GLU A 68 -11.34 15.13 -5.34
C GLU A 68 -10.00 14.79 -4.66
N ILE A 69 -9.57 13.53 -4.75
CA ILE A 69 -8.27 13.10 -4.21
C ILE A 69 -7.12 13.77 -4.97
N VAL A 70 -7.18 13.80 -6.30
CA VAL A 70 -6.17 14.50 -7.13
C VAL A 70 -6.12 16.00 -6.81
N LEU A 71 -7.27 16.65 -6.66
CA LEU A 71 -7.35 18.06 -6.27
C LEU A 71 -6.82 18.31 -4.85
N LEU A 72 -6.97 17.35 -3.94
CA LEU A 72 -6.37 17.40 -2.61
C LEU A 72 -4.85 17.26 -2.68
N MET A 73 -4.34 16.28 -3.44
CA MET A 73 -2.90 16.10 -3.66
C MET A 73 -2.24 17.37 -4.19
N ASN A 74 -2.84 18.00 -5.21
CA ASN A 74 -2.35 19.25 -5.78
C ASN A 74 -2.28 20.42 -4.76
N LYS A 75 -3.03 20.35 -3.66
CA LYS A 75 -2.95 21.35 -2.57
C LYS A 75 -1.90 21.00 -1.53
N LYS A 76 -1.69 19.70 -1.29
CA LYS A 76 -0.90 19.11 -0.19
C LYS A 76 0.56 18.85 -0.55
N VAL A 77 0.84 18.51 -1.80
CA VAL A 77 2.18 18.26 -2.33
C VAL A 77 2.46 19.35 -3.36
N ARG A 78 3.31 20.31 -2.99
CA ARG A 78 3.62 21.51 -3.78
C ARG A 78 5.06 21.53 -4.27
N ASP A 79 5.95 21.00 -3.46
CA ASP A 79 7.39 21.00 -3.71
C ASP A 79 7.94 19.58 -3.83
N ASP A 80 9.06 19.46 -4.55
CA ASP A 80 9.79 18.20 -4.64
C ASP A 80 10.23 17.75 -3.22
N GLY A 81 10.02 16.48 -2.91
CA GLY A 81 10.34 15.91 -1.59
C GLY A 81 9.19 15.93 -0.59
N GLU A 82 8.07 16.58 -0.90
CA GLU A 82 6.84 16.46 -0.12
C GLU A 82 6.08 15.16 -0.50
N TRP A 83 5.36 14.60 0.46
CA TRP A 83 4.49 13.44 0.26
C TRP A 83 3.23 13.60 1.11
N TYR A 84 2.14 12.93 0.73
CA TYR A 84 0.90 12.95 1.50
C TYR A 84 0.10 11.67 1.28
N ASP A 85 -0.46 11.11 2.34
CA ASP A 85 -1.26 9.88 2.26
C ASP A 85 -2.77 10.18 2.34
N PRO A 86 -3.44 10.48 1.20
CA PRO A 86 -4.87 10.77 1.23
C PRO A 86 -5.69 9.53 1.58
N PHE A 87 -5.27 8.33 1.15
CA PHE A 87 -6.09 7.12 1.32
C PHE A 87 -6.08 6.62 2.76
N GLY A 88 -4.91 6.56 3.41
CA GLY A 88 -4.82 6.21 4.82
C GLY A 88 -5.52 7.24 5.70
N ASN A 89 -5.35 8.54 5.41
CA ASN A 89 -6.05 9.59 6.15
C ASN A 89 -7.58 9.50 5.99
N LEU A 90 -8.09 9.24 4.79
CA LEU A 90 -9.52 8.99 4.55
C LEU A 90 -10.01 7.72 5.26
N TYR A 91 -9.22 6.66 5.22
CA TYR A 91 -9.55 5.40 5.87
C TYR A 91 -9.69 5.58 7.39
N GLU A 92 -8.70 6.20 8.04
CA GLU A 92 -8.73 6.46 9.48
C GLU A 92 -9.89 7.38 9.88
N THR A 93 -10.13 8.45 9.11
CA THR A 93 -11.11 9.48 9.46
C THR A 93 -12.57 9.11 9.13
N GLN A 94 -12.83 8.37 8.06
CA GLN A 94 -14.19 8.06 7.57
C GLN A 94 -14.57 6.60 7.64
N ILE A 95 -13.63 5.69 7.39
CA ILE A 95 -13.95 4.28 7.18
C ILE A 95 -13.81 3.51 8.50
N ALA A 96 -12.65 3.59 9.13
CA ALA A 96 -12.37 2.97 10.41
C ALA A 96 -13.21 3.58 11.55
N SER A 97 -13.54 4.88 11.45
CA SER A 97 -14.34 5.61 12.45
C SER A 97 -15.84 5.31 12.39
N HIS A 98 -16.38 4.94 11.23
CA HIS A 98 -17.81 4.70 11.03
C HIS A 98 -18.20 3.22 10.91
N ALA A 99 -17.25 2.33 10.62
CA ALA A 99 -17.52 0.91 10.40
C ALA A 99 -17.21 0.02 11.61
N ARG A 100 -17.71 -1.23 11.56
CA ARG A 100 -17.38 -2.36 12.47
C ARG A 100 -15.86 -2.64 12.61
N ARG A 101 -15.02 -2.00 11.77
CA ARG A 101 -13.54 -2.02 11.86
C ARG A 101 -12.95 -1.14 12.96
N ALA A 102 -13.76 -0.38 13.72
CA ALA A 102 -13.28 0.31 14.92
C ALA A 102 -12.60 -0.66 15.93
N ASN A 103 -12.99 -1.94 15.93
CA ASN A 103 -12.36 -2.98 16.76
C ASN A 103 -11.05 -3.56 16.20
N ALA A 104 -10.68 -3.25 14.94
CA ALA A 104 -9.42 -3.70 14.36
C ALA A 104 -8.23 -2.83 14.79
N GLY A 105 -8.47 -1.61 15.29
CA GLY A 105 -7.45 -0.77 15.90
C GLY A 105 -6.27 -0.41 15.00
N GLN A 106 -6.42 -0.53 13.68
CA GLN A 106 -5.35 -0.25 12.73
C GLN A 106 -5.23 1.27 12.54
N PHE A 107 -4.22 1.84 13.21
CA PHE A 107 -3.76 3.22 12.98
C PHE A 107 -2.49 3.17 12.15
N PHE A 108 -2.37 4.09 11.20
CA PHE A 108 -1.17 4.24 10.40
C PHE A 108 -0.15 5.11 11.14
N THR A 109 1.13 4.84 10.88
CA THR A 109 2.23 5.60 11.47
C THR A 109 2.09 7.09 11.17
N PRO A 110 2.08 7.99 12.18
CA PRO A 110 1.98 9.42 11.96
C PRO A 110 3.11 9.97 11.06
N GLU A 111 2.80 10.96 10.22
CA GLU A 111 3.71 11.49 9.18
C GLU A 111 5.10 11.88 9.73
N HIS A 112 5.16 12.60 10.86
CA HIS A 112 6.42 13.01 11.48
C HIS A 112 7.28 11.83 11.98
N ILE A 113 6.67 10.69 12.35
CA ILE A 113 7.40 9.47 12.70
C ILE A 113 7.91 8.79 11.44
N VAL A 114 7.13 8.80 10.37
CA VAL A 114 7.56 8.29 9.06
C VAL A 114 8.79 9.06 8.56
N ASP A 115 8.75 10.39 8.58
CA ASP A 115 9.87 11.25 8.15
C ASP A 115 11.14 11.01 8.98
N LEU A 116 10.98 10.85 10.30
CA LEU A 116 12.08 10.52 11.20
C LEU A 116 12.73 9.19 10.80
N MET A 117 11.94 8.13 10.63
CA MET A 117 12.44 6.79 10.31
C MET A 117 13.08 6.71 8.92
N VAL A 118 12.50 7.36 7.92
CA VAL A 118 13.10 7.47 6.57
C VAL A 118 14.43 8.21 6.64
N SER A 119 14.52 9.26 7.47
CA SER A 119 15.77 9.99 7.68
C SER A 119 16.84 9.17 8.38
N ILE A 120 16.46 8.36 9.37
CA ILE A 120 17.37 7.42 10.04
C ILE A 120 17.90 6.40 9.03
N ASN A 121 17.04 5.75 8.23
CA ASN A 121 17.45 4.76 7.23
C ASN A 121 18.38 5.34 6.14
N GLY A 122 18.19 6.61 5.80
CA GLY A 122 19.08 7.32 4.88
C GLY A 122 20.50 7.49 5.43
N GLU A 123 20.65 7.64 6.75
CA GLU A 123 21.94 7.86 7.43
C GLU A 123 22.76 9.04 6.85
N GLY A 124 22.09 10.09 6.34
CA GLY A 124 22.74 11.23 5.69
C GLY A 124 23.34 10.93 4.30
N ARG A 125 23.11 9.73 3.76
CA ARG A 125 23.55 9.33 2.42
C ARG A 125 22.59 9.88 1.36
N GLU A 126 23.15 10.19 0.20
CA GLU A 126 22.37 10.51 -0.99
C GLU A 126 22.01 9.21 -1.73
N LEU A 127 20.74 8.83 -1.67
CA LEU A 127 20.23 7.56 -2.19
C LEU A 127 19.44 7.71 -3.50
N THR A 128 19.26 8.93 -4.02
CA THR A 128 18.53 9.18 -5.26
C THR A 128 19.16 8.44 -6.45
N GLY A 129 18.31 7.74 -7.22
CA GLY A 129 18.69 7.10 -8.48
C GLY A 129 19.76 6.01 -8.35
N LYS A 130 19.92 5.41 -7.17
CA LYS A 130 20.95 4.37 -6.92
C LYS A 130 20.51 2.98 -7.36
N GLY A 131 19.26 2.81 -7.79
CA GLY A 131 18.70 1.49 -8.15
C GLY A 131 18.55 0.58 -6.94
N LEU A 132 18.29 1.16 -5.76
CA LEU A 132 18.06 0.41 -4.54
C LEU A 132 16.63 -0.13 -4.49
N ASN A 133 16.42 -1.15 -3.65
CA ASN A 133 15.11 -1.69 -3.32
C ASN A 133 14.73 -1.25 -1.91
N PHE A 134 13.65 -0.49 -1.77
CA PHE A 134 13.05 -0.11 -0.49
C PHE A 134 11.88 -1.04 -0.21
N GLY A 135 11.98 -1.84 0.85
CA GLY A 135 10.98 -2.84 1.23
C GLY A 135 10.24 -2.45 2.51
N ASP A 136 8.93 -2.71 2.55
CA ASP A 136 8.10 -2.62 3.76
C ASP A 136 7.16 -3.84 3.83
N PRO A 137 7.43 -4.81 4.74
CA PRO A 137 6.71 -6.09 4.78
C PRO A 137 5.32 -6.01 5.44
N ALA A 138 4.93 -4.85 5.96
CA ALA A 138 3.63 -4.57 6.57
C ALA A 138 3.22 -3.12 6.28
N CYS A 139 3.12 -2.81 4.98
CA CYS A 139 3.17 -1.45 4.48
C CYS A 139 1.97 -0.56 4.85
N GLY A 140 0.84 -1.13 5.28
CA GLY A 140 -0.36 -0.37 5.58
C GLY A 140 -0.82 0.41 4.34
N SER A 141 -0.96 1.72 4.45
CA SER A 141 -1.23 2.60 3.30
C SER A 141 0.02 2.96 2.47
N GLY A 142 1.20 2.48 2.86
CA GLY A 142 2.45 2.68 2.12
C GLY A 142 3.22 3.95 2.50
N ARG A 143 2.89 4.60 3.62
CA ARG A 143 3.49 5.89 4.05
C ARG A 143 5.02 5.89 4.01
N PHE A 144 5.66 4.85 4.55
CA PHE A 144 7.13 4.76 4.54
C PHE A 144 7.71 4.73 3.13
N LEU A 145 7.08 4.01 2.21
CA LEU A 145 7.56 3.86 0.84
C LEU A 145 7.36 5.14 0.02
N ILE A 146 6.21 5.82 0.14
CA ILE A 146 6.00 7.11 -0.54
C ILE A 146 6.89 8.22 0.04
N ALA A 147 7.12 8.23 1.35
CA ALA A 147 8.05 9.16 1.99
C ALA A 147 9.50 8.92 1.56
N ALA A 148 9.92 7.64 1.52
CA ALA A 148 11.24 7.26 1.02
C ALA A 148 11.40 7.61 -0.46
N HIS A 149 10.37 7.41 -1.28
CA HIS A 149 10.38 7.78 -2.69
C HIS A 149 10.47 9.30 -2.88
N ALA A 150 9.68 10.09 -2.14
CA ALA A 150 9.74 11.53 -2.22
C ALA A 150 11.13 12.06 -1.84
N LYS A 151 11.74 11.51 -0.79
CA LYS A 151 13.08 11.91 -0.34
C LYS A 151 14.20 11.41 -1.27
N PHE A 152 14.08 10.21 -1.81
CA PHE A 152 15.11 9.54 -2.61
C PHE A 152 14.50 8.90 -3.88
N PRO A 153 14.08 9.72 -4.86
CA PRO A 153 13.40 9.21 -6.05
C PRO A 153 14.32 8.36 -6.94
N GLY A 154 13.72 7.62 -7.87
CA GLY A 154 14.46 6.77 -8.82
C GLY A 154 14.93 5.42 -8.26
N ASN A 155 14.39 5.00 -7.12
CA ASN A 155 14.58 3.67 -6.54
C ASN A 155 13.31 2.81 -6.70
N TYR A 156 13.44 1.50 -6.52
CA TYR A 156 12.32 0.55 -6.57
C TYR A 156 11.70 0.38 -5.18
N CYS A 157 10.37 0.40 -5.08
CA CYS A 157 9.66 0.17 -3.82
C CYS A 157 8.91 -1.17 -3.85
N CYS A 158 8.97 -1.92 -2.76
CA CYS A 158 8.23 -3.18 -2.57
C CYS A 158 7.42 -3.07 -1.27
N GLY A 159 6.09 -3.05 -1.40
CA GLY A 159 5.17 -3.07 -0.25
C GLY A 159 4.49 -4.42 -0.12
N GLU A 160 4.37 -4.93 1.09
CA GLU A 160 3.65 -6.18 1.37
C GLU A 160 2.64 -5.93 2.48
N ASP A 161 1.44 -6.49 2.36
CA ASP A 161 0.45 -6.45 3.44
C ASP A 161 -0.51 -7.64 3.38
N ILE A 162 -0.99 -8.09 4.54
CA ILE A 162 -1.98 -9.15 4.66
C ILE A 162 -3.40 -8.64 4.43
N ASP A 163 -3.64 -7.35 4.71
CA ASP A 163 -4.92 -6.71 4.50
C ASP A 163 -5.04 -6.16 3.08
N ARG A 164 -6.10 -6.59 2.38
CA ARG A 164 -6.33 -6.20 0.99
C ARG A 164 -6.57 -4.69 0.84
N THR A 165 -7.25 -4.06 1.79
CA THR A 165 -7.52 -2.62 1.75
C THR A 165 -6.19 -1.86 1.83
N CYS A 166 -5.30 -2.26 2.74
CA CYS A 166 -3.95 -1.71 2.89
C CYS A 166 -3.13 -1.85 1.60
N ALA A 167 -3.04 -3.07 1.05
CA ALA A 167 -2.35 -3.29 -0.23
C ALA A 167 -2.89 -2.39 -1.36
N LEU A 168 -4.21 -2.26 -1.50
CA LEU A 168 -4.79 -1.39 -2.52
C LEU A 168 -4.56 0.11 -2.25
N MET A 169 -4.58 0.55 -0.99
CA MET A 169 -4.22 1.93 -0.64
C MET A 169 -2.78 2.23 -1.02
N THR A 170 -1.85 1.30 -0.77
CA THR A 170 -0.45 1.43 -1.18
C THR A 170 -0.31 1.53 -2.70
N VAL A 171 -1.02 0.70 -3.48
CA VAL A 171 -1.02 0.81 -4.95
C VAL A 171 -1.54 2.16 -5.42
N CYS A 172 -2.65 2.65 -4.84
CA CYS A 172 -3.21 3.95 -5.20
C CYS A 172 -2.27 5.11 -4.79
N ASN A 173 -1.58 5.00 -3.67
CA ASN A 173 -0.57 5.95 -3.27
C ASN A 173 0.64 5.94 -4.21
N PHE A 174 1.07 4.76 -4.69
CA PHE A 174 2.13 4.66 -5.69
C PHE A 174 1.75 5.34 -7.01
N ILE A 175 0.49 5.18 -7.44
CA ILE A 175 -0.07 5.90 -8.59
C ILE A 175 0.05 7.42 -8.40
N LEU A 176 -0.41 7.95 -7.26
CA LEU A 176 -0.42 9.40 -7.02
C LEU A 176 0.97 10.03 -6.90
N HIS A 177 1.95 9.27 -6.39
CA HIS A 177 3.31 9.77 -6.16
C HIS A 177 4.28 9.43 -7.29
N GLY A 178 3.85 8.70 -8.33
CA GLY A 178 4.74 8.28 -9.42
C GLY A 178 5.79 7.25 -8.98
N VAL A 179 5.46 6.42 -7.99
CA VAL A 179 6.39 5.40 -7.48
C VAL A 179 6.57 4.29 -8.51
N ASN A 180 7.83 3.93 -8.73
CA ASN A 180 8.18 2.70 -9.42
C ASN A 180 8.31 1.56 -8.41
N GLY A 181 7.37 0.61 -8.42
CA GLY A 181 7.41 -0.47 -7.44
C GLY A 181 6.41 -1.60 -7.65
N GLU A 182 6.35 -2.50 -6.69
CA GLU A 182 5.34 -3.56 -6.59
C GLU A 182 4.66 -3.54 -5.21
N VAL A 183 3.43 -4.03 -5.18
CA VAL A 183 2.68 -4.23 -3.94
C VAL A 183 2.10 -5.64 -3.93
N ILE A 184 2.33 -6.39 -2.85
CA ILE A 184 1.98 -7.79 -2.71
C ILE A 184 0.96 -7.94 -1.58
N TRP A 185 -0.19 -8.51 -1.90
CA TRP A 185 -1.21 -8.89 -0.92
C TRP A 185 -1.00 -10.36 -0.53
N HIS A 186 -0.38 -10.59 0.63
CA HIS A 186 -0.03 -11.92 1.13
C HIS A 186 0.35 -11.91 2.62
N ASP A 187 0.61 -13.08 3.19
CA ASP A 187 1.22 -13.20 4.51
C ASP A 187 2.75 -13.11 4.41
N SER A 188 3.34 -11.96 4.76
CA SER A 188 4.79 -11.74 4.68
C SER A 188 5.61 -12.61 5.64
N LEU A 189 4.98 -13.21 6.67
CA LEU A 189 5.63 -14.20 7.53
C LEU A 189 5.69 -15.60 6.88
N MET A 190 4.84 -15.84 5.87
CA MET A 190 4.74 -17.10 5.14
C MET A 190 4.72 -16.83 3.61
N PRO A 191 5.85 -16.40 3.01
CA PRO A 191 5.93 -16.01 1.60
C PRO A 191 5.87 -17.24 0.66
N THR A 192 4.69 -17.85 0.53
CA THR A 192 4.43 -19.02 -0.31
C THR A 192 3.27 -18.76 -1.27
N LYS A 193 3.18 -19.57 -2.35
CA LYS A 193 2.11 -19.43 -3.35
C LYS A 193 0.72 -19.59 -2.73
N GLU A 194 0.56 -20.39 -1.68
CA GLU A 194 -0.71 -20.62 -0.98
C GLU A 194 -1.15 -19.43 -0.12
N ARG A 195 -0.20 -18.59 0.30
CA ARG A 195 -0.45 -17.39 1.09
C ARG A 195 -0.42 -16.12 0.25
N PHE A 196 -0.11 -16.23 -1.03
CA PHE A 196 -0.21 -15.17 -2.03
C PHE A 196 -1.64 -15.00 -2.51
N TYR A 197 -2.19 -13.79 -2.35
CA TYR A 197 -3.57 -13.47 -2.72
C TYR A 197 -3.65 -12.54 -3.94
N GLY A 198 -2.56 -11.86 -4.28
CA GLY A 198 -2.41 -11.06 -5.49
C GLY A 198 -1.23 -10.08 -5.41
N ALA A 199 -0.82 -9.53 -6.55
CA ALA A 199 0.18 -8.47 -6.58
C ALA A 199 -0.03 -7.52 -7.77
N TRP A 200 0.48 -6.31 -7.63
CA TRP A 200 0.40 -5.24 -8.62
C TRP A 200 1.76 -4.60 -8.83
N ARG A 201 2.14 -4.42 -10.09
CA ARG A 201 3.27 -3.60 -10.51
C ARG A 201 2.79 -2.20 -10.84
N VAL A 202 3.41 -1.18 -10.27
CA VAL A 202 3.16 0.24 -10.60
C VAL A 202 4.40 0.84 -11.25
N CYS A 203 4.30 1.20 -12.53
CA CYS A 203 5.43 1.68 -13.32
C CYS A 203 5.09 3.03 -13.99
N PRO A 204 5.80 4.12 -13.67
CA PRO A 204 5.71 5.37 -14.44
C PRO A 204 6.12 5.14 -15.90
N ARG A 205 5.29 5.57 -16.85
CA ARG A 205 5.53 5.40 -18.30
C ARG A 205 6.21 6.63 -18.88
N PRO A 206 7.51 6.57 -19.26
CA PRO A 206 8.22 7.72 -19.82
C PRO A 206 7.60 8.20 -21.14
N ASP A 207 7.04 7.28 -21.93
CA ASP A 207 6.35 7.56 -23.18
C ASP A 207 4.98 8.24 -23.00
N LEU A 208 4.42 8.22 -21.78
CA LEU A 208 3.19 8.90 -21.41
C LEU A 208 3.43 9.99 -20.35
N MET A 209 4.53 10.73 -20.48
CA MET A 209 4.90 11.84 -19.58
C MET A 209 4.97 11.45 -18.09
N GLY A 210 5.32 10.19 -17.80
CA GLY A 210 5.38 9.67 -16.43
C GLY A 210 4.05 9.19 -15.86
N CYS A 211 2.97 9.17 -16.65
CA CYS A 211 1.69 8.59 -16.23
C CYS A 211 1.90 7.15 -15.73
N PRO A 212 1.41 6.80 -14.53
CA PRO A 212 1.60 5.45 -14.00
C PRO A 212 0.78 4.44 -14.80
N GLN A 213 1.35 3.25 -14.97
CA GLN A 213 0.62 2.07 -15.42
C GLN A 213 0.63 1.05 -14.28
N VAL A 214 -0.50 0.38 -14.11
CA VAL A 214 -0.62 -0.77 -13.23
C VAL A 214 -0.80 -2.05 -14.04
N SER A 215 -0.12 -3.12 -13.64
CA SER A 215 -0.36 -4.47 -14.15
C SER A 215 -0.41 -5.47 -13.01
N LYS A 216 -1.24 -6.51 -13.16
CA LYS A 216 -1.23 -7.65 -12.24
C LYS A 216 0.07 -8.42 -12.37
N MET A 217 0.52 -9.01 -11.26
CA MET A 217 1.71 -9.85 -11.22
C MET A 217 1.33 -11.24 -10.73
N GLU A 218 2.00 -12.26 -11.26
CA GLU A 218 2.02 -13.58 -10.66
C GLU A 218 3.08 -13.62 -9.55
N TRP A 219 2.90 -14.54 -8.60
CA TRP A 219 3.84 -14.75 -7.48
C TRP A 219 5.29 -14.86 -7.95
N GLU A 220 5.53 -15.64 -9.00
CA GLU A 220 6.85 -15.93 -9.54
C GLU A 220 7.52 -14.71 -10.18
N ASP A 221 6.74 -13.68 -10.53
CA ASP A 221 7.24 -12.44 -11.11
C ASP A 221 7.62 -11.40 -10.04
N THR A 222 7.29 -11.64 -8.77
CA THR A 222 7.55 -10.69 -7.68
C THR A 222 9.02 -10.67 -7.27
N LEU A 223 9.52 -9.50 -6.87
CA LEU A 223 10.82 -9.36 -6.22
C LEU A 223 10.88 -10.17 -4.92
N CYS A 224 9.78 -10.22 -4.15
CA CYS A 224 9.70 -11.02 -2.93
C CYS A 224 10.01 -12.50 -3.19
N TYR A 225 9.42 -13.09 -4.24
CA TYR A 225 9.73 -14.46 -4.64
C TYR A 225 11.21 -14.64 -4.99
N ALA A 226 11.77 -13.75 -5.81
CA ALA A 226 13.17 -13.81 -6.21
C ALA A 226 14.13 -13.73 -5.00
N VAL A 227 13.85 -12.83 -4.05
CA VAL A 227 14.63 -12.68 -2.81
C VAL A 227 14.52 -13.94 -1.94
N TRP A 228 13.30 -14.45 -1.76
CA TRP A 228 13.04 -15.65 -0.97
C TRP A 228 13.76 -16.88 -1.52
N GLN A 229 13.67 -17.13 -2.84
CA GLN A 229 14.38 -18.25 -3.47
C GLN A 229 15.90 -18.13 -3.28
N GLY A 230 16.46 -16.92 -3.45
CA GLY A 230 17.88 -16.70 -3.21
C GLY A 230 18.31 -17.00 -1.77
N CYS A 231 17.48 -16.64 -0.78
CA CYS A 231 17.72 -16.97 0.62
C CYS A 231 17.64 -18.48 0.89
N LEU A 232 16.65 -19.16 0.30
CA LEU A 232 16.46 -20.61 0.45
C LEU A 232 17.64 -21.40 -0.13
N GLU A 233 18.06 -21.06 -1.34
CA GLU A 233 19.23 -21.67 -1.98
C GLU A 233 20.50 -21.48 -1.15
N LYS A 234 20.70 -20.28 -0.59
CA LYS A 234 21.83 -19.99 0.29
C LYS A 234 21.80 -20.86 1.55
N HIS A 235 20.64 -20.96 2.20
CA HIS A 235 20.48 -21.78 3.40
C HIS A 235 20.73 -23.27 3.13
N GLN A 236 20.26 -23.80 2.00
CA GLN A 236 20.49 -25.18 1.58
C GLN A 236 21.98 -25.47 1.30
N ARG A 237 22.72 -24.51 0.73
CA ARG A 237 24.17 -24.64 0.52
C ARG A 237 24.94 -24.63 1.85
N GLU A 238 24.49 -23.83 2.81
CA GLU A 238 25.12 -23.69 4.13
C GLU A 238 24.77 -24.85 5.08
N THR A 239 23.69 -25.58 4.80
CA THR A 239 23.21 -26.72 5.59
C THR A 239 23.20 -28.00 4.74
N PRO A 240 24.37 -28.62 4.46
CA PRO A 240 24.38 -29.87 3.72
C PRO A 240 23.66 -30.96 4.51
N GLU A 241 22.84 -31.77 3.83
CA GLU A 241 22.14 -32.93 4.37
C GLU A 241 23.12 -33.91 5.05
N ASN A 242 23.36 -33.73 6.35
CA ASN A 242 23.72 -34.76 7.33
C ASN A 242 23.88 -34.15 8.74
N SER A 243 22.80 -34.14 9.49
CA SER A 243 22.88 -34.31 10.94
C SER A 243 21.63 -35.03 11.45
N THR A 244 21.63 -36.36 11.33
CA THR A 244 21.01 -37.20 12.35
C THR A 244 21.74 -36.95 13.67
N SER A 245 21.24 -36.01 14.46
CA SER A 245 21.43 -36.03 15.90
C SER A 245 20.24 -35.32 16.56
N GLU A 246 19.50 -36.09 17.36
CA GLU A 246 18.62 -35.55 18.39
C GLU A 246 19.44 -34.55 19.22
N SER A 247 19.14 -33.26 19.09
CA SER A 247 19.61 -32.26 20.02
C SER A 247 18.43 -31.86 20.92
N ALA A 248 18.60 -32.13 22.20
CA ALA A 248 17.64 -31.86 23.27
C ALA A 248 17.18 -30.39 23.27
N PRO A 249 15.95 -30.09 23.73
CA PRO A 249 15.41 -28.74 23.69
C PRO A 249 16.30 -27.78 24.47
N GLN A 250 16.81 -26.74 23.79
CA GLN A 250 17.49 -25.62 24.42
C GLN A 250 16.52 -24.95 25.39
N GLN A 251 16.93 -24.87 26.66
CA GLN A 251 16.23 -24.11 27.69
C GLN A 251 16.08 -22.65 27.23
N ILE A 252 14.84 -22.20 27.15
CA ILE A 252 14.49 -20.79 26.95
C ILE A 252 15.00 -20.03 28.18
N VAL A 253 16.04 -19.24 28.00
CA VAL A 253 16.47 -18.27 29.02
C VAL A 253 15.46 -17.13 28.98
N GLN A 254 14.57 -17.07 29.98
CA GLN A 254 13.77 -15.90 30.26
C GLN A 254 14.71 -14.73 30.56
N LEU A 255 14.78 -13.75 29.66
CA LEU A 255 15.33 -12.44 29.98
C LEU A 255 14.29 -11.70 30.82
N ASN A 256 14.48 -11.74 32.13
CA ASN A 256 13.78 -10.83 33.04
C ASN A 256 14.32 -9.42 32.78
N LEU A 257 13.57 -8.64 32.01
CA LEU A 257 13.66 -7.18 32.01
C LEU A 257 12.77 -6.68 33.13
N PHE A 258 13.34 -5.78 33.95
CA PHE A 258 12.82 -5.16 35.16
C PHE A 258 11.31 -4.89 35.19
#